data_AF-A0A9E4I9Q0-F1
#
_entry.id   AF-A0A9E4I9Q0-F1
#
_cell.length_a   1.000
_cell.length_b   1.000
_cell.length_c   1.000
_cell.angle_alpha   90.00
_cell.angle_beta   90.00
_cell.angle_gamma   90.00
#
_symmetry.space_group_name_H-M   'P 1'
#
loop_
_entity.id
_entity.type
_entity.pdbx_description
1 polymer ?
#
loop_
_entity_poly.entity_id
_entity_poly.type
_entity_poly.pdbx_seq_one_letter_code
_entity_poly.pdbx_strand_id
1 'polypeptide(L)'
;MDGMGPYDPTVDFPEGPAIAEIAADGNVKPWRPLHVSRRNFLRGVVCSGIVIGGSSYLFSTATPARADVRGVERMMSLTVNGKTRRVDVAPNETLGYTIRYRLGLTGTKIGCNQAECGACTVMADGRTIYSCSTLTHRMRGINIVTVEGIAAPDGTLHPVQRAFIEEIGPQCGFCTPGQVVAAVALLNSNPNPTEAEARVAMSGNLCRCGAYDHYMRGIMKAAREG
;
A
#
# COMPACT_ATOMS: atom_id res chain seq x y z
N MET A 1 16.27 17.75 -41.62
CA MET A 1 16.73 17.37 -40.26
C MET A 1 16.77 15.85 -40.21
N ASP A 2 17.63 15.25 -41.04
CA ASP A 2 17.84 13.80 -41.11
C ASP A 2 19.34 13.58 -40.95
N GLY A 3 19.77 12.96 -39.86
CA GLY A 3 21.20 12.79 -39.63
C GLY A 3 21.65 12.18 -38.30
N MET A 4 20.74 11.71 -37.44
CA MET A 4 21.15 10.99 -36.24
C MET A 4 20.90 9.50 -36.46
N GLY A 5 22.01 8.75 -36.63
CA GLY A 5 21.99 7.29 -36.64
C GLY A 5 21.50 6.74 -35.29
N PRO A 6 21.39 5.40 -35.16
CA PRO A 6 21.02 4.79 -33.89
C PRO A 6 21.98 5.24 -32.80
N TYR A 7 21.40 5.61 -31.66
CA TYR A 7 22.09 6.08 -30.46
C TYR A 7 23.31 5.20 -30.13
N ASP A 8 24.49 5.82 -30.07
CA ASP A 8 25.74 5.15 -29.73
C ASP A 8 26.25 5.70 -28.39
N PRO A 9 26.07 4.96 -27.29
CA PRO A 9 26.46 5.43 -25.96
C PRO A 9 27.97 5.63 -25.80
N THR A 10 28.80 5.15 -26.74
CA THR A 10 30.26 5.39 -26.73
C THR A 10 30.67 6.71 -27.37
N VAL A 11 29.75 7.37 -28.08
CA VAL A 11 29.99 8.65 -28.78
C VAL A 11 29.16 9.78 -28.18
N ASP A 12 27.98 9.47 -27.66
CA ASP A 12 27.00 10.45 -27.18
C ASP A 12 27.19 10.86 -25.70
N PHE A 13 28.05 10.18 -24.93
CA PHE A 13 28.36 10.53 -23.53
C PHE A 13 29.86 10.68 -23.33
N PRO A 14 30.35 11.83 -22.80
CA PRO A 14 31.74 11.95 -22.41
C PRO A 14 32.07 10.99 -21.26
N GLU A 15 33.31 10.52 -21.20
CA GLU A 15 33.80 9.56 -20.21
C GLU A 15 33.54 10.03 -18.78
N GLY A 16 32.43 9.55 -18.20
CA GLY A 16 32.09 9.75 -16.81
C GLY A 16 32.73 8.68 -15.92
N PRO A 17 32.85 8.92 -14.61
CA PRO A 17 33.52 8.00 -13.67
C PRO A 17 32.93 6.59 -13.65
N ALA A 18 31.67 6.41 -14.07
CA ALA A 18 31.03 5.10 -14.19
C ALA A 18 31.60 4.20 -15.30
N ILE A 19 32.27 4.76 -16.33
CA ILE A 19 32.87 3.99 -17.42
C ILE A 19 34.25 3.45 -17.02
N ALA A 20 34.98 4.20 -16.18
CA ALA A 20 36.29 3.82 -15.66
C ALA A 20 36.25 2.58 -14.74
N GLU A 21 35.13 2.35 -14.03
CA GLU A 21 34.97 1.14 -13.19
C GLU A 21 34.73 -0.14 -14.01
N ILE A 22 34.27 -0.02 -15.26
CA ILE A 22 33.88 -1.17 -16.10
C ILE A 22 35.00 -1.53 -17.11
N ALA A 23 35.85 -0.58 -17.48
CA ALA A 23 36.97 -0.78 -18.41
C ALA A 23 38.27 -0.16 -17.88
N ALA A 24 38.87 -0.80 -16.88
CA ALA A 24 40.09 -0.34 -16.22
C ALA A 24 41.34 -0.29 -17.14
N ASP A 25 41.29 -0.89 -18.33
CA ASP A 25 42.36 -0.91 -19.33
C ASP A 25 42.05 -0.07 -20.59
N GLY A 26 40.94 0.68 -20.59
CA GLY A 26 40.49 1.49 -21.72
C GLY A 26 39.91 0.67 -22.89
N ASN A 27 39.75 -0.65 -22.77
CA ASN A 27 39.17 -1.50 -23.81
C ASN A 27 37.74 -1.92 -23.48
N VAL A 28 36.79 -1.02 -23.73
CA VAL A 28 35.37 -1.38 -23.74
C VAL A 28 35.10 -2.26 -24.97
N LYS A 29 34.83 -3.56 -24.81
CA LYS A 29 34.37 -4.40 -25.94
C LYS A 29 32.93 -4.01 -26.29
N PRO A 30 32.66 -3.38 -27.44
CA PRO A 30 31.29 -3.05 -27.81
C PRO A 30 30.50 -4.35 -28.01
N TRP A 31 29.23 -4.32 -27.63
CA TRP A 31 28.30 -5.42 -27.85
C TRP A 31 28.20 -5.67 -29.36
N ARG A 32 28.84 -6.73 -29.87
CA ARG A 32 28.78 -7.07 -31.29
C ARG A 32 27.40 -7.63 -31.60
N PRO A 33 26.59 -7.00 -32.47
CA PRO A 33 25.40 -7.67 -32.95
C PRO A 33 25.82 -8.92 -33.73
N LEU A 34 25.21 -10.06 -33.42
CA LEU A 34 25.39 -11.27 -34.22
C LEU A 34 25.01 -10.92 -35.68
N HIS A 35 25.91 -11.16 -36.63
CA HIS A 35 25.64 -11.02 -38.07
C HIS A 35 24.69 -12.13 -38.55
N VAL A 36 23.45 -12.10 -38.08
CA VAL A 36 22.38 -12.95 -38.60
C VAL A 36 21.63 -12.16 -39.65
N SER A 37 21.58 -12.65 -40.89
CA SER A 37 20.74 -12.00 -41.90
C SER A 37 19.28 -12.07 -41.45
N ARG A 38 18.52 -11.00 -41.66
CA ARG A 38 17.07 -10.93 -41.34
C ARG A 38 16.31 -12.15 -41.88
N ARG A 39 16.74 -12.69 -43.03
CA ARG A 39 16.18 -13.90 -43.65
C ARG A 39 16.47 -15.17 -42.84
N ASN A 40 17.69 -15.32 -42.32
CA ASN A 40 18.07 -16.48 -41.51
C ASN A 40 17.41 -16.43 -40.12
N PHE A 41 17.27 -15.23 -39.55
CA PHE A 41 16.51 -15.02 -38.31
C PHE A 41 15.03 -15.40 -38.48
N LEU A 42 14.36 -14.88 -39.52
CA LEU A 42 12.95 -15.20 -39.79
C LEU A 42 12.74 -16.69 -40.10
N ARG A 43 13.65 -17.34 -40.83
CA ARG A 43 13.61 -18.79 -41.04
C ARG A 43 13.74 -19.56 -39.73
N GLY A 44 14.63 -19.14 -38.84
CA GLY A 44 14.78 -19.74 -37.51
C GLY A 44 13.51 -19.63 -36.67
N VAL A 45 12.90 -18.45 -36.61
CA VAL A 45 11.67 -18.18 -35.84
C VAL A 45 10.47 -18.98 -36.39
N VAL A 46 10.31 -19.06 -37.71
CA VAL A 46 9.19 -19.82 -38.32
C VAL A 46 9.34 -21.33 -38.07
N CYS A 47 10.54 -21.90 -38.22
CA CYS A 47 10.76 -23.33 -38.01
C CYS A 47 10.63 -23.75 -36.54
N SER A 48 10.98 -22.88 -35.58
CA SER A 48 10.87 -23.18 -34.15
C SER A 48 9.47 -22.93 -33.56
N GLY A 49 8.67 -22.04 -34.18
CA GLY A 49 7.28 -21.79 -33.75
C GLY A 49 6.32 -22.97 -33.96
N ILE A 50 6.54 -23.80 -34.99
CA ILE A 50 5.64 -24.93 -35.30
C ILE A 50 5.81 -26.09 -34.30
N VAL A 51 7.02 -26.33 -33.79
CA VAL A 51 7.29 -27.43 -32.84
C VAL A 51 6.71 -27.13 -31.46
N ILE A 52 6.76 -25.86 -31.02
CA ILE A 52 6.24 -25.45 -29.70
C ILE A 52 4.71 -25.34 -29.73
N GLY A 53 4.11 -24.88 -30.84
CA GLY A 53 2.66 -24.73 -30.97
C GLY A 53 1.87 -26.03 -31.12
N GLY A 54 2.46 -27.09 -31.67
CA GLY A 54 1.78 -28.40 -31.84
C GLY A 54 1.83 -29.29 -30.60
N SER A 55 2.83 -29.11 -29.75
CA SER A 55 3.02 -29.93 -28.54
C SER A 55 1.91 -29.72 -27.51
N SER A 56 1.39 -28.50 -27.39
CA SER A 56 0.25 -28.19 -26.51
C SER A 56 -1.05 -28.87 -26.94
N TYR A 57 -1.20 -29.26 -28.21
CA TYR A 57 -2.36 -30.03 -28.68
C TYR A 57 -2.27 -31.52 -28.34
N LEU A 58 -1.06 -32.10 -28.30
CA LEU A 58 -0.85 -33.52 -27.96
C LEU A 58 -0.97 -33.79 -26.45
N PHE A 59 -0.68 -32.81 -25.61
CA PHE A 59 -0.86 -32.90 -24.15
C PHE A 59 -2.15 -32.26 -23.64
N SER A 60 -3.03 -31.77 -24.52
CA SER A 60 -4.38 -31.32 -24.13
C SER A 60 -5.30 -32.52 -23.87
N THR A 61 -4.94 -33.33 -22.86
CA THR A 61 -5.99 -34.01 -22.11
C THR A 61 -6.76 -32.91 -21.42
N ALA A 62 -7.94 -32.60 -21.96
CA ALA A 62 -8.89 -31.67 -21.39
C ALA A 62 -9.35 -32.21 -20.03
N THR A 63 -8.50 -32.06 -19.01
CA THR A 63 -8.98 -32.01 -17.64
C THR A 63 -9.54 -30.62 -17.52
N PRO A 64 -10.86 -30.42 -17.41
CA PRO A 64 -11.34 -29.11 -17.02
C PRO A 64 -10.72 -28.86 -15.66
N ALA A 65 -9.77 -27.93 -15.59
CA ALA A 65 -9.44 -27.27 -14.34
C ALA A 65 -10.67 -26.42 -13.98
N ARG A 66 -11.78 -27.08 -13.64
CA ARG A 66 -12.78 -26.53 -12.74
C ARG A 66 -12.05 -26.45 -11.42
N ALA A 67 -11.35 -25.35 -11.20
CA ALA A 67 -11.24 -24.84 -9.84
C ALA A 67 -12.69 -24.77 -9.37
N ASP A 68 -13.08 -25.68 -8.49
CA ASP A 68 -14.32 -25.60 -7.75
C ASP A 68 -14.27 -24.25 -7.03
N VAL A 69 -14.89 -23.22 -7.62
CA VAL A 69 -15.01 -21.91 -6.98
C VAL A 69 -15.98 -22.12 -5.83
N ARG A 70 -15.47 -22.67 -4.73
CA ARG A 70 -16.21 -22.74 -3.47
C ARG A 70 -16.55 -21.29 -3.13
N GLY A 71 -17.84 -20.97 -3.22
CA GLY A 71 -18.32 -19.63 -2.89
C GLY A 71 -17.86 -19.27 -1.49
N VAL A 72 -17.19 -18.13 -1.33
CA VAL A 72 -16.84 -17.62 -0.01
C VAL A 72 -18.15 -17.20 0.69
N GLU A 73 -18.33 -17.63 1.94
CA GLU A 73 -19.49 -17.27 2.76
C GLU A 73 -19.63 -15.75 2.83
N ARG A 74 -20.67 -15.18 2.22
CA ARG A 74 -20.81 -13.72 2.14
C ARG A 74 -21.27 -13.09 3.45
N MET A 75 -22.18 -13.74 4.17
CA MET A 75 -22.64 -13.25 5.46
C MET A 75 -21.64 -13.60 6.55
N MET A 76 -21.01 -12.61 7.17
CA MET A 76 -20.06 -12.83 8.26
C MET A 76 -20.28 -11.89 9.43
N SER A 77 -19.73 -12.25 10.58
CA SER A 77 -19.70 -11.39 11.77
C SER A 77 -18.36 -10.66 11.87
N LEU A 78 -18.41 -9.34 12.03
CA LEU A 78 -17.25 -8.48 12.27
C LEU A 78 -17.41 -7.74 13.60
N THR A 79 -16.35 -7.67 14.40
CA THR A 79 -16.33 -6.87 15.63
C THR A 79 -15.65 -5.54 15.34
N VAL A 80 -16.41 -4.45 15.35
CA VAL A 80 -15.92 -3.09 15.09
C VAL A 80 -16.33 -2.17 16.23
N ASN A 81 -15.35 -1.51 16.85
CA ASN A 81 -15.54 -0.62 18.01
C ASN A 81 -16.30 -1.32 19.16
N GLY A 82 -15.90 -2.56 19.46
CA GLY A 82 -16.52 -3.40 20.50
C GLY A 82 -17.91 -3.95 20.15
N LYS A 83 -18.45 -3.66 18.96
CA LYS A 83 -19.78 -4.14 18.52
C LYS A 83 -19.64 -5.19 17.43
N THR A 84 -20.15 -6.40 17.69
CA THR A 84 -20.25 -7.45 16.68
C THR A 84 -21.46 -7.22 15.78
N ARG A 85 -21.24 -7.22 14.46
CA ARG A 85 -22.26 -6.95 13.43
C ARG A 85 -22.21 -8.01 12.35
N ARG A 86 -23.37 -8.49 11.91
CA ARG A 86 -23.48 -9.35 10.71
C ARG A 86 -23.54 -8.48 9.46
N VAL A 87 -22.71 -8.78 8.47
CA VAL A 87 -22.61 -8.01 7.22
C VAL A 87 -22.51 -8.95 6.03
N ASP A 88 -23.18 -8.60 4.93
CA ASP A 88 -23.01 -9.22 3.62
C ASP A 88 -21.79 -8.62 2.91
N VAL A 89 -20.75 -9.43 2.73
CA VAL A 89 -19.41 -9.02 2.26
C VAL A 89 -19.04 -9.81 1.01
N ALA A 90 -18.81 -9.13 -0.10
CA ALA A 90 -18.30 -9.78 -1.31
C ALA A 90 -16.87 -10.34 -1.10
N PRO A 91 -16.46 -11.42 -1.80
CA PRO A 91 -15.15 -12.08 -1.55
C PRO A 91 -13.93 -11.15 -1.67
N ASN A 92 -14.02 -10.16 -2.56
CA ASN A 92 -12.97 -9.17 -2.85
C ASN A 92 -13.21 -7.80 -2.19
N GLU A 93 -14.20 -7.67 -1.31
CA GLU A 93 -14.50 -6.41 -0.64
C GLU A 93 -13.41 -6.08 0.39
N THR A 94 -12.90 -4.85 0.34
CA THR A 94 -11.88 -4.38 1.28
C THR A 94 -12.52 -3.92 2.58
N LEU A 95 -11.78 -4.03 3.68
CA LEU A 95 -12.24 -3.62 5.01
C LEU A 95 -12.68 -2.16 5.01
N GLY A 96 -11.91 -1.29 4.34
CA GLY A 96 -12.23 0.13 4.22
C GLY A 96 -13.56 0.37 3.50
N TYR A 97 -13.88 -0.44 2.49
CA TYR A 97 -15.18 -0.39 1.82
C TYR A 97 -16.30 -0.87 2.77
N THR A 98 -16.12 -2.02 3.42
CA THR A 98 -17.14 -2.56 4.34
C THR A 98 -17.44 -1.58 5.49
N ILE A 99 -16.40 -1.03 6.14
CA ILE A 99 -16.54 -0.06 7.24
C ILE A 99 -17.37 1.15 6.79
N ARG A 100 -17.06 1.72 5.62
CA ARG A 100 -17.72 2.95 5.16
C ARG A 100 -19.12 2.71 4.63
N TYR A 101 -19.27 1.75 3.72
CA TYR A 101 -20.48 1.61 2.90
C TYR A 101 -21.45 0.54 3.39
N ARG A 102 -20.98 -0.46 4.15
CA ARG A 102 -21.86 -1.47 4.77
C ARG A 102 -22.22 -1.10 6.20
N LEU A 103 -21.24 -0.61 6.97
CA LEU A 103 -21.41 -0.28 8.39
C LEU A 103 -21.78 1.18 8.65
N GLY A 104 -21.63 2.06 7.65
CA GLY A 104 -21.92 3.49 7.78
C GLY A 104 -20.92 4.26 8.65
N LEU A 105 -19.79 3.67 9.00
CA LEU A 105 -18.71 4.29 9.78
C LEU A 105 -17.80 5.07 8.82
N THR A 106 -18.18 6.32 8.54
CA THR A 106 -17.59 7.12 7.47
C THR A 106 -16.35 7.91 7.89
N GLY A 107 -15.93 7.80 9.15
CA GLY A 107 -14.75 8.45 9.72
C GLY A 107 -13.46 7.99 9.04
N THR A 108 -13.25 6.68 8.90
CA THR A 108 -12.15 6.11 8.09
C THR A 108 -12.28 6.56 6.64
N LYS A 109 -11.23 7.13 6.05
CA LYS A 109 -11.27 7.70 4.69
C LYS A 109 -10.54 6.81 3.68
N ILE A 110 -10.97 6.88 2.42
CA ILE A 110 -10.25 6.28 1.30
C ILE A 110 -9.66 7.41 0.48
N GLY A 111 -8.33 7.57 0.57
CA GLY A 111 -7.57 8.57 -0.19
C GLY A 111 -7.06 7.99 -1.50
N CYS A 112 -5.96 7.24 -1.45
CA CYS A 112 -5.34 6.63 -2.64
C CYS A 112 -5.94 5.27 -3.03
N ASN A 113 -6.50 4.52 -2.07
CA ASN A 113 -6.94 3.13 -2.26
C ASN A 113 -5.83 2.15 -2.76
N GLN A 114 -4.56 2.48 -2.50
CA GLN A 114 -3.39 1.73 -2.98
C GLN A 114 -2.34 1.50 -1.87
N ALA A 115 -2.73 1.62 -0.59
CA ALA A 115 -1.84 1.40 0.57
C ALA A 115 -0.65 2.39 0.69
N GLU A 116 -0.82 3.62 0.23
CA GLU A 116 0.26 4.63 0.24
C GLU A 116 0.03 5.77 1.24
N CYS A 117 -1.22 6.21 1.45
CA CYS A 117 -1.50 7.49 2.11
C CYS A 117 -1.87 7.42 3.60
N GLY A 118 -2.20 6.25 4.14
CA GLY A 118 -2.62 6.08 5.54
C GLY A 118 -3.95 6.73 5.96
N ALA A 119 -4.69 7.39 5.06
CA ALA A 119 -6.00 7.97 5.40
C ALA A 119 -7.06 6.90 5.81
N CYS A 120 -6.81 5.65 5.41
CA CYS A 120 -7.65 4.48 5.69
C CYS A 120 -7.20 3.67 6.91
N THR A 121 -6.26 4.19 7.71
CA THR A 121 -5.71 3.49 8.86
C THR A 121 -6.79 3.18 9.90
N VAL A 122 -6.82 1.91 10.33
CA VAL A 122 -7.62 1.39 11.44
C VAL A 122 -6.71 0.53 12.32
N MET A 123 -7.12 0.23 13.56
CA MET A 123 -6.45 -0.79 14.37
C MET A 123 -7.13 -2.14 14.18
N ALA A 124 -6.34 -3.20 14.06
CA ALA A 124 -6.73 -4.60 14.12
C ALA A 124 -5.93 -5.24 15.26
N ASP A 125 -6.62 -5.67 16.33
CA ASP A 125 -6.03 -6.17 17.58
C ASP A 125 -4.89 -5.27 18.10
N GLY A 126 -5.15 -3.96 18.12
CA GLY A 126 -4.22 -2.94 18.61
C GLY A 126 -3.10 -2.53 17.63
N ARG A 127 -2.97 -3.18 16.47
CA ARG A 127 -1.95 -2.84 15.46
C ARG A 127 -2.57 -2.10 14.29
N THR A 128 -1.87 -1.09 13.77
CA THR A 128 -2.34 -0.33 12.61
C THR A 128 -2.27 -1.17 11.33
N ILE A 129 -3.33 -1.08 10.51
CA ILE A 129 -3.37 -1.64 9.16
C ILE A 129 -4.03 -0.65 8.20
N TYR A 130 -3.75 -0.78 6.91
CA TYR A 130 -4.46 -0.06 5.86
C TYR A 130 -5.70 -0.85 5.44
N SER A 131 -6.87 -0.34 5.84
CA SER A 131 -8.14 -1.00 5.56
C SER A 131 -8.46 -1.06 4.06
N CYS A 132 -7.89 -0.18 3.24
CA CYS A 132 -8.13 -0.16 1.79
C CYS A 132 -7.45 -1.31 1.03
N SER A 133 -6.41 -1.94 1.59
CA SER A 133 -5.70 -3.08 0.98
C SER A 133 -5.90 -4.39 1.74
N THR A 134 -6.73 -4.37 2.78
CA THR A 134 -7.05 -5.55 3.60
C THR A 134 -8.42 -6.09 3.19
N LEU A 135 -8.52 -7.38 2.87
CA LEU A 135 -9.82 -8.01 2.59
C LEU A 135 -10.62 -8.17 3.88
N THR A 136 -11.90 -7.82 3.85
CA THR A 136 -12.80 -7.95 5.00
C THR A 136 -12.90 -9.40 5.49
N HIS A 137 -12.88 -10.37 4.56
CA HIS A 137 -12.89 -11.81 4.87
C HIS A 137 -11.74 -12.27 5.77
N ARG A 138 -10.62 -11.54 5.80
CA ARG A 138 -9.48 -11.87 6.69
C ARG A 138 -9.68 -11.38 8.12
N MET A 139 -10.69 -10.56 8.40
CA MET A 139 -10.88 -9.88 9.69
C MET A 139 -11.86 -10.63 10.61
N ARG A 140 -12.21 -11.88 10.30
CA ARG A 140 -13.07 -12.69 11.15
C ARG A 140 -12.37 -12.95 12.49
N GLY A 141 -13.06 -12.65 13.59
CA GLY A 141 -12.53 -12.84 14.95
C GLY A 141 -11.52 -11.78 15.40
N ILE A 142 -11.17 -10.82 14.54
CA ILE A 142 -10.26 -9.72 14.85
C ILE A 142 -11.07 -8.54 15.39
N ASN A 143 -10.59 -7.88 16.45
CA ASN A 143 -11.19 -6.66 16.96
C ASN A 143 -10.69 -5.45 16.18
N ILE A 144 -11.60 -4.79 15.46
CA ILE A 144 -11.29 -3.61 14.66
C ILE A 144 -11.68 -2.35 15.44
N VAL A 145 -10.78 -1.36 15.48
CA VAL A 145 -11.07 -0.03 16.04
C VAL A 145 -10.85 1.03 14.96
N THR A 146 -11.89 1.81 14.68
CA THR A 146 -11.89 2.97 13.77
C THR A 146 -11.83 4.27 14.57
N VAL A 147 -11.74 5.42 13.89
CA VAL A 147 -11.70 6.73 14.58
C VAL A 147 -12.92 6.97 15.48
N GLU A 148 -14.08 6.46 15.09
CA GLU A 148 -15.34 6.56 15.86
C GLU A 148 -15.30 5.78 17.18
N GLY A 149 -14.38 4.81 17.31
CA GLY A 149 -14.18 4.03 18.53
C GLY A 149 -13.11 4.56 19.47
N ILE A 150 -12.49 5.71 19.15
CA ILE A 150 -11.38 6.28 19.93
C ILE A 150 -11.86 7.10 21.13
N ALA A 151 -12.96 7.87 20.96
CA ALA A 151 -13.54 8.60 22.07
C ALA A 151 -14.19 7.63 23.07
N ALA A 152 -14.20 8.03 24.35
CA ALA A 152 -14.88 7.25 25.38
C ALA A 152 -16.41 7.19 25.13
N PRO A 153 -17.12 6.18 25.67
CA PRO A 153 -18.56 6.02 25.43
C PRO A 153 -19.44 7.21 25.87
N ASP A 154 -18.95 8.03 26.81
CA ASP A 154 -19.59 9.26 27.28
C ASP A 154 -19.36 10.48 26.36
N GLY A 155 -18.57 10.31 25.30
CA GLY A 155 -18.18 11.36 24.36
C GLY A 155 -16.89 12.09 24.74
N THR A 156 -16.23 11.74 25.85
CA THR A 156 -14.95 12.33 26.24
C THR A 156 -13.90 12.02 25.17
N LEU A 157 -13.27 13.07 24.64
CA LEU A 157 -12.22 12.94 23.63
C LEU A 157 -11.00 12.23 24.20
N HIS A 158 -10.39 11.36 23.39
CA HIS A 158 -9.10 10.77 23.72
C HIS A 158 -8.02 11.87 23.80
N PRO A 159 -6.99 11.76 24.68
CA PRO A 159 -5.92 12.75 24.79
C PRO A 159 -5.31 13.16 23.44
N VAL A 160 -5.05 12.20 22.54
CA VAL A 160 -4.62 12.45 21.15
C VAL A 160 -5.59 13.35 20.37
N GLN A 161 -6.91 13.10 20.43
CA GLN A 161 -7.90 13.92 19.73
C GLN A 161 -7.93 15.34 20.28
N ARG A 162 -7.91 15.50 21.61
CA ARG A 162 -7.86 16.80 22.27
C ARG A 162 -6.59 17.56 21.90
N ALA A 163 -5.43 16.93 22.03
CA ALA A 163 -4.15 17.55 21.71
C ALA A 163 -4.04 17.95 20.23
N PHE A 164 -4.62 17.18 19.30
CA PHE A 164 -4.65 17.56 17.88
C PHE A 164 -5.49 18.81 17.62
N ILE A 165 -6.60 19.00 18.38
CA ILE A 165 -7.40 20.22 18.30
C ILE A 165 -6.62 21.41 18.85
N GLU A 166 -6.02 21.26 20.03
CA GLU A 166 -5.29 22.33 20.72
C GLU A 166 -4.05 22.78 19.94
N GLU A 167 -3.36 21.86 19.28
CA GLU A 167 -2.20 22.15 18.43
C GLU A 167 -2.58 22.58 17.00
N ILE A 168 -3.88 22.66 16.68
CA ILE A 168 -4.39 23.04 15.35
C ILE A 168 -3.84 22.10 14.26
N GLY A 169 -3.83 20.80 14.53
CA GLY A 169 -3.39 19.76 13.59
C GLY A 169 -4.30 19.63 12.37
N PRO A 170 -5.62 19.44 12.56
CA PRO A 170 -6.55 19.32 11.45
C PRO A 170 -6.71 20.66 10.70
N GLN A 171 -6.43 20.64 9.39
CA GLN A 171 -6.82 21.71 8.46
C GLN A 171 -8.04 21.26 7.64
N CYS A 172 -7.83 20.60 6.49
CA CYS A 172 -8.94 20.02 5.72
C CYS A 172 -9.63 18.84 6.42
N GLY A 173 -8.99 18.28 7.45
CA GLY A 173 -9.52 17.18 8.26
C GLY A 173 -9.51 15.79 7.59
N PHE A 174 -9.19 15.68 6.30
CA PHE A 174 -9.38 14.42 5.57
C PHE A 174 -8.42 13.30 6.04
N CYS A 175 -7.15 13.61 6.31
CA CYS A 175 -6.20 12.63 6.83
C CYS A 175 -6.31 12.41 8.35
N THR A 176 -6.98 13.32 9.07
CA THR A 176 -7.03 13.35 10.53
C THR A 176 -7.52 12.04 11.15
N PRO A 177 -8.56 11.35 10.64
CA PRO A 177 -8.97 10.06 11.17
C PRO A 177 -7.85 9.02 11.21
N GLY A 178 -7.10 8.90 10.11
CA GLY A 178 -5.94 8.00 10.06
C GLY A 178 -4.85 8.45 11.03
N GLN A 179 -4.54 9.76 11.09
CA GLN A 179 -3.55 10.33 12.01
C GLN A 179 -3.90 10.01 13.48
N VAL A 180 -5.16 10.17 13.87
CA VAL A 180 -5.61 9.87 15.24
C VAL A 180 -5.42 8.39 15.56
N VAL A 181 -5.89 7.49 14.69
CA VAL A 181 -5.80 6.05 14.95
C VAL A 181 -4.33 5.59 15.01
N ALA A 182 -3.48 6.10 14.13
CA ALA A 182 -2.05 5.77 14.14
C ALA A 182 -1.34 6.29 15.41
N ALA A 183 -1.62 7.53 15.82
CA ALA A 183 -1.05 8.11 17.03
C ALA A 183 -1.50 7.38 18.30
N VAL A 184 -2.77 6.99 18.39
CA VAL A 184 -3.27 6.18 19.52
C VAL A 184 -2.58 4.82 19.56
N ALA A 185 -2.45 4.14 18.42
CA ALA A 185 -1.76 2.85 18.35
C ALA A 185 -0.28 2.98 18.76
N LEU A 186 0.40 4.04 18.32
CA LEU A 186 1.77 4.35 18.76
C LEU A 186 1.82 4.47 20.28
N LEU A 187 1.02 5.35 20.88
CA LEU A 187 1.07 5.61 22.32
C LEU A 187 0.63 4.41 23.18
N ASN A 188 -0.25 3.55 22.67
CA ASN A 188 -0.57 2.29 23.33
C ASN A 188 0.63 1.33 23.39
N SER A 189 1.49 1.34 22.36
CA SER A 189 2.66 0.46 22.26
C SER A 189 3.94 1.04 22.87
N ASN A 190 4.09 2.36 22.80
CA ASN A 190 5.19 3.13 23.37
C ASN A 190 4.59 4.44 23.94
N PRO A 191 4.24 4.48 25.23
CA PRO A 191 3.60 5.65 25.85
C PRO A 191 4.47 6.90 25.90
N ASN A 192 5.80 6.77 25.84
CA ASN A 192 6.74 7.87 25.90
C ASN A 192 7.76 7.82 24.74
N PRO A 193 7.29 7.95 23.49
CA PRO A 193 8.18 7.90 22.34
C PRO A 193 9.01 9.18 22.27
N THR A 194 10.23 9.08 21.77
CA THR A 194 10.96 10.24 21.29
C THR A 194 10.28 10.82 20.04
N GLU A 195 10.53 12.10 19.73
CA GLU A 195 9.98 12.71 18.52
C GLU A 195 10.41 11.97 17.24
N ALA A 196 11.64 11.46 17.20
CA ALA A 196 12.15 10.69 16.07
C ALA A 196 11.38 9.37 15.87
N GLU A 197 11.11 8.64 16.96
CA GLU A 197 10.30 7.41 16.92
C GLU A 197 8.86 7.71 16.49
N ALA A 198 8.28 8.79 17.00
CA ALA A 198 6.94 9.22 16.60
C ALA A 198 6.89 9.60 15.11
N ARG A 199 7.90 10.31 14.58
CA ARG A 199 7.99 10.62 13.14
C ARG A 199 8.06 9.36 12.28
N VAL A 200 8.83 8.36 12.70
CA VAL A 200 8.91 7.06 11.98
C VAL A 200 7.56 6.35 12.02
N ALA A 201 6.95 6.24 13.20
CA ALA A 201 5.66 5.56 13.38
C ALA A 201 4.52 6.22 12.57
N MET A 202 4.56 7.55 12.42
CA MET A 202 3.53 8.31 11.71
C MET A 202 3.82 8.49 10.21
N SER A 203 4.98 8.04 9.71
CA SER A 203 5.41 8.25 8.31
C SER A 203 4.47 7.63 7.26
N GLY A 204 3.69 6.62 7.65
CA GLY A 204 2.67 6.00 6.80
C GLY A 204 1.41 6.85 6.58
N ASN A 205 1.28 7.98 7.29
CA ASN A 205 0.08 8.82 7.26
C ASN A 205 0.39 10.18 6.62
N LEU A 206 0.00 10.33 5.36
CA LEU A 206 0.29 11.53 4.58
C LEU A 206 -0.70 12.66 4.88
N CYS A 207 -0.18 13.89 4.89
CA CYS A 207 -0.96 15.12 5.05
C CYS A 207 -0.61 16.12 3.94
N ARG A 208 -1.50 16.31 2.98
CA ARG A 208 -1.27 17.25 1.87
C ARG A 208 -1.30 18.73 2.29
N CYS A 209 -2.00 19.03 3.39
CA CYS A 209 -1.99 20.35 4.01
C CYS A 209 -0.65 20.72 4.66
N GLY A 210 0.25 19.75 4.86
CA GLY A 210 1.57 19.98 5.48
C GLY A 210 1.53 20.20 7.00
N ALA A 211 0.46 19.80 7.69
CA ALA A 211 0.30 20.01 9.14
C ALA A 211 1.12 19.05 10.04
N TYR A 212 2.21 18.47 9.53
CA TYR A 212 2.95 17.40 10.21
C TYR A 212 3.48 17.82 11.58
N ASP A 213 4.08 19.00 11.69
CA ASP A 213 4.63 19.47 12.97
C ASP A 213 3.53 19.76 14.01
N HIS A 214 2.33 20.16 13.57
CA HIS A 214 1.18 20.34 14.45
C HIS A 214 0.68 19.00 15.00
N TYR A 215 0.56 17.98 14.15
CA TYR A 215 0.26 16.63 14.60
C TYR A 215 1.34 16.10 15.53
N MET A 216 2.62 16.35 15.22
CA MET A 216 3.73 15.86 16.03
C MET A 216 3.74 16.51 17.42
N ARG A 217 3.56 17.82 17.53
CA ARG A 217 3.36 18.49 18.83
C ARG A 217 2.17 17.91 19.58
N GLY A 218 1.06 17.62 18.90
CA GLY A 218 -0.12 17.00 19.49
C GLY A 218 0.15 15.60 20.05
N ILE A 219 0.91 14.77 19.33
CA ILE A 219 1.34 13.43 19.80
C ILE A 219 2.19 13.57 21.06
N MET A 220 3.23 14.41 21.00
CA MET A 220 4.15 14.60 22.13
C MET A 220 3.44 15.21 23.35
N LYS A 221 2.42 16.04 23.14
CA LYS A 221 1.55 16.56 24.19
C LYS A 221 0.70 15.47 24.81
N ALA A 222 0.02 14.66 24.00
CA ALA A 222 -0.80 13.55 24.47
C ALA A 222 0.04 12.52 25.27
N ALA A 223 1.29 12.26 24.86
CA ALA A 223 2.21 11.36 25.56
C ALA A 223 2.59 11.84 26.98
N ARG A 224 2.51 13.15 27.26
CA ARG A 224 2.80 13.70 28.61
C ARG A 224 1.57 13.73 29.52
N GLU A 225 0.37 13.62 28.96
CA GLU A 225 -0.90 13.73 29.67
C GLU A 225 -1.53 12.37 30.00
N GLY A 226 -1.06 11.29 29.38
CA GLY A 226 -1.47 9.90 29.63
C GLY A 226 -0.44 9.14 30.44
#